data_AF-A0A8T6CG66-F1
#
_entry.id   AF-A0A8T6CG66-F1
#
_cell.length_a   1.000
_cell.length_b   1.000
_cell.length_c   1.000
_cell.angle_alpha   90.00
_cell.angle_beta   90.00
_cell.angle_gamma   90.00
#
_symmetry.space_group_name_H-M   'P 1'
#
loop_
_entity.id
_entity.type
_entity.pdbx_description
1 polymer ?
#
loop_
_entity_poly.entity_id
_entity_poly.type
_entity_poly.pdbx_seq_one_letter_code
_entity_poly.pdbx_strand_id
1 'polypeptide(L)' 'MALADEQCVELNAESVLATADEAAEMLADLPEWSVATENGIDQLVRAFRFGTFVQGLAFTNAVGEAAEEQGHH' A
#
# COMPACT_ATOMS: atom_id res chain seq x y z
N MET A 1 -4.10 -6.12 14.12
CA MET A 1 -4.98 -5.39 13.18
C MET A 1 -4.30 -5.44 11.84
N ALA A 2 -4.95 -5.97 10.80
CA ALA A 2 -4.31 -6.14 9.50
C ALA A 2 -4.48 -4.87 8.67
N LEU A 3 -3.45 -4.47 7.91
CA LEU A 3 -3.53 -3.28 7.05
C LEU A 3 -4.68 -3.37 6.03
N ALA A 4 -5.04 -4.58 5.60
CA ALA A 4 -6.11 -4.81 4.63
C ALA A 4 -7.52 -4.51 5.17
N ASP A 5 -7.68 -4.40 6.49
CA ASP A 5 -8.96 -4.05 7.12
C ASP A 5 -9.13 -2.53 7.29
N GLU A 6 -8.07 -1.75 7.01
CA GLU A 6 -8.08 -0.29 7.14
C GLU A 6 -8.70 0.39 5.92
N GLN A 7 -9.30 1.55 6.15
CA GLN A 7 -9.84 2.38 5.09
C GLN A 7 -8.80 3.39 4.63
N CYS A 8 -8.48 3.38 3.33
CA CYS A 8 -7.67 4.43 2.74
C CYS A 8 -8.44 5.75 2.76
N VAL A 9 -7.83 6.78 3.35
CA VAL A 9 -8.34 8.15 3.37
C VAL A 9 -7.27 9.08 2.84
N GLU A 10 -7.68 10.14 2.15
CA GLU A 10 -6.75 11.18 1.73
C GLU A 10 -6.04 11.77 2.95
N LEU A 11 -4.71 11.88 2.86
CA LEU A 11 -3.91 12.49 3.90
C LEU A 11 -4.21 13.99 3.96
N ASN A 12 -4.74 14.44 5.09
CA ASN A 12 -5.06 15.83 5.37
C ASN A 12 -4.62 16.21 6.80
N ALA A 13 -4.84 17.46 7.20
CA ALA A 13 -4.38 17.97 8.49
C ALA A 13 -5.00 17.26 9.71
N GLU A 14 -6.13 16.56 9.54
CA GLU A 14 -6.84 15.82 10.59
C GLU A 14 -6.53 14.31 10.56
N SER A 15 -5.77 13.84 9.55
CA SER A 15 -5.42 12.43 9.44
C SER A 15 -4.59 11.96 10.63
N VAL A 16 -5.02 10.87 11.25
CA VAL A 16 -4.28 10.17 12.29
C VAL A 16 -3.36 9.18 11.62
N LEU A 17 -2.05 9.39 11.74
CA LEU A 17 -1.06 8.44 11.27
C LEU A 17 -1.00 7.24 12.22
N ALA A 18 -0.78 6.05 11.67
CA ALA A 18 -0.43 4.89 12.47
C ALA A 18 0.80 5.21 13.33
N THR A 19 0.76 4.79 14.59
CA THR A 19 1.93 4.82 15.47
C THR A 19 2.99 3.83 14.98
N ALA A 20 4.23 3.99 15.46
CA ALA A 20 5.31 3.06 15.10
C ALA A 20 5.00 1.60 15.48
N ASP A 21 4.31 1.38 16.60
CA ASP A 21 3.92 0.04 17.06
C ASP A 21 2.81 -0.56 16.18
N GLU A 22 1.78 0.23 15.83
CA GLU A 22 0.71 -0.19 14.91
C GLU A 22 1.26 -0.51 13.52
N ALA A 23 2.14 0.36 12.99
CA ALA A 23 2.79 0.13 11.70
C ALA A 23 3.65 -1.14 11.71
N ALA A 24 4.36 -1.43 12.81
CA ALA A 24 5.15 -2.65 12.96
C ALA A 24 4.26 -3.91 13.02
N GLU A 25 3.12 -3.85 13.72
CA GLU A 25 2.15 -4.95 13.76
C GLU A 25 1.56 -5.21 12.37
N MET A 26 1.11 -4.16 11.67
CA MET A 26 0.57 -4.26 10.32
C MET A 26 1.60 -4.79 9.30
N LEU A 27 2.86 -4.37 9.42
CA LEU A 27 3.94 -4.83 8.53
C LEU A 27 4.27 -6.31 8.73
N ALA A 28 4.05 -6.86 9.94
CA ALA A 28 4.28 -8.28 10.21
C ALA A 28 3.36 -9.20 9.37
N ASP A 29 2.17 -8.72 9.00
CA ASP A 29 1.23 -9.43 8.13
C ASP A 29 1.58 -9.29 6.63
N LEU A 30 2.59 -8.49 6.28
CA LEU A 30 2.99 -8.14 4.92
C LEU A 30 4.45 -8.55 4.61
N PRO A 31 4.80 -9.85 4.68
CA PRO A 31 6.20 -10.32 4.64
C PRO A 31 6.94 -10.05 3.31
N GLU A 32 6.22 -9.77 2.23
CA GLU A 32 6.80 -9.45 0.92
C GLU A 32 6.90 -7.94 0.66
N TRP A 33 6.47 -7.11 1.61
CA TRP A 33 6.53 -5.66 1.54
C TRP A 33 7.68 -5.13 2.39
N SER A 34 8.22 -3.98 2.00
CA SER A 34 9.27 -3.27 2.73
C SER A 34 8.95 -1.78 2.80
N VAL A 35 9.49 -1.08 3.78
CA VAL A 35 9.39 0.38 3.88
C VAL A 35 10.59 1.01 3.18
N ALA A 36 10.33 1.96 2.27
CA ALA A 36 11.34 2.80 1.65
C ALA A 36 10.99 4.28 1.90
N THR A 37 11.99 5.09 2.23
CA THR A 37 11.80 6.54 2.40
C THR A 37 12.11 7.25 1.08
N GLU A 38 11.12 7.90 0.50
CA GLU A 38 11.27 8.70 -0.72
C GLU A 38 10.73 10.12 -0.46
N ASN A 39 11.54 11.13 -0.79
CA ASN A 39 11.24 12.55 -0.51
C ASN A 39 10.88 12.84 0.96
N GLY A 40 11.41 12.05 1.90
CA GLY A 40 11.13 12.19 3.34
C GLY A 40 9.80 11.57 3.78
N ILE A 41 9.14 10.79 2.92
CA ILE A 41 7.90 10.08 3.20
C ILE A 41 8.19 8.59 3.15
N ASP A 42 7.82 7.87 4.21
CA ASP A 42 7.90 6.42 4.27
C ASP A 42 6.77 5.79 3.44
N GLN A 43 7.14 4.87 2.55
CA GLN A 43 6.22 4.22 1.62
C GLN A 43 6.41 2.71 1.66
N LEU A 44 5.31 1.97 1.55
CA LEU A 44 5.33 0.53 1.34
C LEU A 44 5.67 0.21 -0.11
N VAL A 45 6.70 -0.60 -0.32
CA VAL A 45 7.13 -1.04 -1.65
C VAL A 45 7.20 -2.55 -1.74
N ARG A 46 6.72 -3.10 -2.87
CA ARG A 46 6.81 -4.51 -3.24
C ARG A 46 6.99 -4.66 -4.74
N ALA A 47 7.87 -5.57 -5.14
CA ALA A 47 8.05 -5.92 -6.55
C ALA A 47 7.21 -7.15 -6.92
N PHE A 48 6.32 -7.01 -7.88
CA PHE A 48 5.54 -8.12 -8.44
C PHE A 48 6.18 -8.61 -9.75
N ARG A 49 6.25 -9.94 -9.94
CA ARG A 49 6.82 -10.57 -11.13
C ARG A 49 5.77 -11.36 -11.87
N PHE A 50 5.71 -11.19 -13.19
CA PHE A 50 4.75 -11.86 -14.06
C PHE A 50 5.46 -12.58 -15.21
N GLY A 51 4.87 -13.67 -15.69
CA GLY A 51 5.44 -14.46 -16.79
C GLY A 51 5.32 -13.79 -18.15
N THR A 52 4.40 -12.83 -18.30
CA THR A 52 4.16 -12.08 -19.53
C THR A 52 3.76 -10.64 -19.24
N PHE A 53 3.91 -9.77 -20.25
CA PHE A 53 3.44 -8.39 -20.16
C PHE A 53 1.93 -8.27 -19.94
N VAL A 54 1.12 -9.10 -20.62
CA VAL A 54 -0.34 -9.07 -20.50
C VAL A 54 -0.80 -9.39 -19.07
N GLN A 55 -0.14 -10.33 -18.40
CA GLN A 55 -0.42 -10.63 -16.98
C GLN A 55 -0.08 -9.46 -16.06
N GLY A 56 1.06 -8.80 -16.30
CA GLY A 56 1.44 -7.61 -15.54
C GLY A 56 0.45 -6.47 -15.73
N LEU A 57 0.03 -6.21 -16.97
CA LEU A 57 -0.97 -5.18 -17.26
C LEU A 57 -2.33 -5.48 -16.60
N ALA A 58 -2.78 -6.73 -16.64
CA ALA A 58 -4.01 -7.13 -15.97
C ALA A 58 -3.96 -6.90 -14.44
N PHE A 59 -2.82 -7.23 -13.81
CA PHE A 59 -2.60 -6.92 -12.40
C PHE A 59 -2.61 -5.41 -12.13
N THR A 60 -1.87 -4.63 -12.92
CA THR A 60 -1.82 -3.16 -12.78
C THR A 60 -3.20 -2.53 -12.91
N ASN A 61 -4.01 -2.98 -13.87
CA ASN A 61 -5.38 -2.46 -14.03
C ASN A 61 -6.27 -2.79 -12.82
N ALA A 62 -6.17 -4.01 -12.28
CA ALA A 62 -6.94 -4.39 -11.09
C ALA A 62 -6.54 -3.56 -9.86
N VAL A 63 -5.25 -3.27 -9.69
CA VAL A 63 -4.77 -2.35 -8.64
C VAL A 63 -5.30 -0.93 -8.88
N GLY A 64 -5.27 -0.46 -10.14
CA GLY A 64 -5.80 0.85 -10.50
C GLY A 64 -7.30 1.00 -10.23
N GLU A 65 -8.10 -0.03 -10.54
CA GLU A 65 -9.53 -0.06 -10.21
C GLU A 65 -9.77 0.04 -8.69
N ALA A 66 -8.99 -0.70 -7.89
CA ALA A 66 -9.07 -0.63 -6.42
C ALA A 66 -8.62 0.75 -5.89
N ALA A 67 -7.58 1.34 -6.46
CA ALA A 67 -7.10 2.68 -6.10
C ALA A 67 -8.17 3.76 -6.37
N GLU A 68 -8.84 3.70 -7.52
CA GLU A 68 -9.92 4.62 -7.87
C GLU A 68 -11.16 4.44 -6.97
N GLU A 69 -11.53 3.20 -6.65
CA GLU A 69 -12.65 2.93 -5.73
C GLU A 69 -12.40 3.50 -4.33
N GLN A 70 -11.15 3.48 -3.87
CA GLN A 70 -10.74 4.01 -2.58
C GLN A 70 -10.37 5.50 -2.61
N GLY A 71 -10.17 6.09 -3.78
CA GLY A 71 -9.66 7.46 -3.92
C GLY A 71 -8.23 7.63 -3.37
N HIS A 72 -7.37 6.61 -3.52
CA HIS A 72 -6.00 6.62 -3.02
C HIS A 72 -5.07 5.88 -4.00
N HIS A 73 -4.04 6.57 -4.49
CA HIS A 73 -3.18 6.14 -5.61
C HIS A 73 -1.73 5.92 -5.22
#